data_AF-A0A256XLA9-F1
#
_entry.id   AF-A0A256XLA9-F1
#
_cell.length_a   1.000
_cell.length_b   1.000
_cell.length_c   1.000
_cell.angle_alpha   90.00
_cell.angle_beta   90.00
_cell.angle_gamma   90.00
#
_symmetry.space_group_name_H-M   'P 1'
#
loop_
_entity.id
_entity.type
_entity.pdbx_description
1 polymer ?
#
loop_
_entity_poly.entity_id
_entity_poly.type
_entity_poly.pdbx_seq_one_letter_code
_entity_poly.pdbx_strand_id
1 'polypeptide(L)'
;MSTWNDLWKKIWNVWVESRIRPWGGSSGLIIPSSINAVQGPVLIHKEKSTLLVLFLNAPLDEFLEFIKGKLEEALEDMGPIGEVIDEREEKALINILFVAKALKQRSSDDFKDIVGDPDDIRGIFSGISEEIFAYLELLSRSKKIVEREYHWERLKETVKFAIKSLENLIKKGSKQKTLKIS
;
A
#
# COMPACT_ATOMS: atom_id res chain seq x y z
N MET A 1 -19.63 -14.72 3.34
CA MET A 1 -19.38 -13.96 4.58
C MET A 1 -18.28 -14.66 5.34
N SER A 2 -17.19 -13.95 5.67
CA SER A 2 -16.04 -14.46 6.43
C SER A 2 -16.10 -13.92 7.85
N THR A 3 -15.57 -14.67 8.82
CA THR A 3 -15.35 -14.11 10.16
C THR A 3 -14.12 -13.19 10.14
N TRP A 4 -14.02 -12.27 11.11
CA TRP A 4 -12.84 -11.42 11.29
C TRP A 4 -11.53 -12.23 11.32
N ASN A 5 -11.52 -13.38 12.02
CA ASN A 5 -10.34 -14.25 12.08
C ASN A 5 -9.98 -14.88 10.73
N ASP A 6 -10.97 -15.28 9.93
CA ASP A 6 -10.73 -15.85 8.61
C ASP A 6 -10.25 -14.78 7.63
N LEU A 7 -10.80 -13.57 7.73
CA LEU A 7 -10.33 -12.44 6.96
C LEU A 7 -8.88 -12.12 7.29
N TRP A 8 -8.49 -12.00 8.56
CA TRP A 8 -7.11 -11.67 8.91
C TRP A 8 -6.11 -12.73 8.43
N LYS A 9 -6.46 -14.02 8.52
CA LYS A 9 -5.64 -15.09 7.94
C LYS A 9 -5.51 -14.92 6.42
N LYS A 10 -6.61 -14.61 5.73
CA LYS A 10 -6.61 -14.39 4.28
C LYS A 10 -5.79 -13.16 3.91
N ILE A 11 -6.07 -12.01 4.54
CA ILE A 11 -5.36 -10.75 4.38
C ILE A 11 -3.86 -10.91 4.63
N TRP A 12 -3.44 -11.69 5.62
CA TRP A 12 -2.01 -11.89 5.91
C TRP A 12 -1.34 -12.89 4.95
N ASN A 13 -2.10 -13.86 4.43
CA ASN A 13 -1.61 -14.94 3.54
C ASN A 13 -1.72 -14.66 2.03
N VAL A 14 -2.45 -13.64 1.58
CA VAL A 14 -2.64 -13.32 0.14
C VAL A 14 -1.37 -12.74 -0.53
N TRP A 15 -0.31 -12.52 0.24
CA TRP A 15 0.87 -11.80 -0.22
C TRP A 15 2.07 -12.70 -0.44
N VAL A 16 2.65 -12.60 -1.63
CA VAL A 16 3.99 -13.13 -1.91
C VAL A 16 4.90 -11.93 -2.14
N GLU A 17 5.80 -11.68 -1.19
CA GLU A 17 6.94 -10.79 -1.45
C GLU A 17 7.83 -11.49 -2.46
N SER A 18 7.69 -11.10 -3.73
CA SER A 18 8.50 -11.68 -4.80
C SER A 18 9.68 -10.77 -5.07
N ARG A 19 10.88 -11.30 -4.86
CA ARG A 19 12.07 -10.73 -5.49
C ARG A 19 12.15 -11.33 -6.88
N ILE A 20 11.77 -10.57 -7.91
CA ILE A 20 12.07 -10.97 -9.29
C ILE A 20 13.59 -10.94 -9.41
N ARG A 21 14.22 -12.12 -9.35
CA ARG A 21 15.64 -12.27 -9.67
C ARG A 21 15.78 -12.39 -11.19
N PRO A 22 16.90 -11.93 -11.78
CA PRO A 22 17.28 -12.35 -13.12
C PRO A 22 17.29 -13.89 -13.15
N TRP A 23 16.71 -14.44 -14.22
CA TRP A 23 16.36 -15.86 -14.36
C TRP A 23 17.49 -16.81 -13.94
N GLY A 24 17.17 -17.72 -13.01
CA GLY A 24 18.04 -18.80 -12.59
C GLY A 24 17.54 -19.52 -11.34
N GLY A 25 16.44 -20.29 -11.45
CA GLY A 25 16.01 -21.21 -10.38
C GLY A 25 14.51 -21.24 -10.08
N SER A 26 13.79 -22.04 -10.86
CA SER A 26 12.54 -22.79 -10.58
C SER A 26 11.68 -22.45 -9.33
N SER A 27 11.01 -21.29 -9.30
CA SER A 27 9.68 -21.09 -8.66
C SER A 27 9.12 -19.66 -8.77
N GLY A 28 9.58 -18.87 -9.75
CA GLY A 28 9.18 -17.46 -9.92
C GLY A 28 7.90 -17.29 -10.73
N LEU A 29 7.05 -16.36 -10.31
CA LEU A 29 5.86 -15.89 -11.03
C LEU A 29 6.29 -15.39 -12.43
N ILE A 30 5.72 -15.97 -13.49
CA ILE A 30 6.05 -15.61 -14.88
C ILE A 30 5.34 -14.28 -15.19
N ILE A 31 6.09 -13.17 -15.13
CA ILE A 31 5.63 -11.89 -15.67
C ILE A 31 5.94 -11.89 -17.17
N PRO A 32 4.95 -11.63 -18.05
CA PRO A 32 5.15 -11.61 -19.50
C PRO A 32 6.29 -10.67 -19.91
N SER A 33 7.18 -11.13 -20.78
CA SER A 33 8.30 -10.36 -21.32
C SER A 33 7.89 -9.12 -22.11
N SER A 34 6.61 -8.99 -22.47
CA SER A 34 6.03 -7.79 -23.08
C SER A 34 5.93 -6.61 -22.10
N ILE A 35 5.96 -6.88 -20.79
CA ILE A 35 6.18 -5.89 -19.75
C ILE A 35 7.70 -5.71 -19.64
N ASN A 36 8.27 -4.86 -20.48
CA ASN A 36 9.68 -4.42 -20.40
C ASN A 36 10.03 -3.67 -19.08
N ALA A 37 9.19 -3.78 -18.05
CA ALA A 37 9.24 -2.95 -16.87
C ALA A 37 10.30 -3.46 -15.88
N VAL A 38 11.28 -2.58 -15.64
CA VAL A 38 12.04 -2.36 -14.40
C VAL A 38 12.31 -3.62 -13.55
N GLN A 39 13.49 -4.21 -13.73
CA GLN A 39 14.00 -5.29 -12.86
C GLN A 39 14.09 -4.82 -11.39
N GLY A 40 13.37 -5.46 -10.46
CA GLY A 40 13.43 -5.09 -9.04
C GLY A 40 12.43 -5.81 -8.14
N PRO A 41 12.38 -5.43 -6.84
CA PRO A 41 11.42 -6.00 -5.91
C PRO A 41 10.00 -5.62 -6.33
N VAL A 42 9.05 -6.54 -6.20
CA VAL A 42 7.65 -6.30 -6.50
C VAL A 42 6.75 -6.75 -5.37
N LEU A 43 5.62 -6.06 -5.24
CA LEU A 43 4.53 -6.50 -4.39
C LEU A 43 3.38 -6.97 -5.28
N ILE A 44 2.99 -8.24 -5.10
CA ILE A 44 1.92 -8.86 -5.89
C ILE A 44 0.72 -9.08 -4.99
N HIS A 45 -0.40 -8.54 -5.42
CA HIS A 45 -1.71 -8.70 -4.83
C HIS A 45 -2.61 -9.53 -5.74
N LYS A 46 -3.23 -10.59 -5.22
CA LYS A 46 -4.17 -11.41 -5.98
C LYS A 46 -5.61 -11.16 -5.52
N GLU A 47 -6.43 -10.64 -6.42
CA GLU A 47 -7.87 -10.41 -6.21
C GLU A 47 -8.70 -11.30 -7.12
N LYS A 48 -9.29 -12.38 -6.58
CA LYS A 48 -10.16 -13.32 -7.32
C LYS A 48 -9.51 -13.83 -8.63
N SER A 49 -9.62 -13.08 -9.72
CA SER A 49 -9.06 -13.32 -11.07
C SER A 49 -8.02 -12.29 -11.54
N THR A 50 -7.79 -11.21 -10.80
CA THR A 50 -6.88 -10.11 -11.15
C THR A 50 -5.59 -10.21 -10.33
N LEU A 51 -4.47 -9.96 -10.98
CA LEU A 51 -3.17 -9.77 -10.32
C LEU A 51 -2.81 -8.30 -10.42
N LEU A 52 -2.74 -7.63 -9.27
CA LEU A 52 -2.19 -6.29 -9.17
C LEU A 52 -0.71 -6.43 -8.81
N VAL A 53 0.16 -5.76 -9.57
CA VAL A 53 1.61 -5.83 -9.42
C VAL A 53 2.12 -4.41 -9.26
N LEU A 54 2.87 -4.15 -8.19
CA LEU A 54 3.56 -2.89 -7.98
C LEU A 54 5.07 -3.10 -8.04
N PHE A 55 5.71 -2.28 -8.85
CA PHE A 55 7.16 -2.26 -9.02
C PHE A 55 7.81 -1.34 -7.99
N LEU A 56 8.55 -1.96 -7.07
CA LEU A 56 9.36 -1.40 -5.98
C LEU A 56 10.37 -0.34 -6.36
N ASN A 57 10.64 -0.21 -7.65
CA ASN A 57 11.71 0.58 -8.25
C ASN A 57 11.17 1.54 -9.30
N ALA A 58 9.84 1.56 -9.52
CA ALA A 58 9.21 2.53 -10.41
C ALA A 58 9.60 3.97 -10.02
N PRO A 59 9.61 4.92 -10.98
CA PRO A 59 9.76 6.34 -10.68
C PRO A 59 8.85 6.77 -9.52
N LEU A 60 9.36 7.65 -8.66
CA LEU A 60 8.67 8.01 -7.42
C LEU A 60 7.26 8.56 -7.70
N ASP A 61 7.10 9.39 -8.72
CA ASP A 61 5.81 9.95 -9.12
C ASP A 61 4.82 8.85 -9.52
N GLU A 62 5.21 7.91 -10.36
CA GLU A 62 4.37 6.76 -10.73
C GLU A 62 4.01 5.90 -9.51
N PHE A 63 4.97 5.66 -8.62
CA PHE A 63 4.75 4.93 -7.38
C PHE A 63 3.75 5.66 -6.46
N LEU A 64 3.95 6.97 -6.25
CA LEU A 64 3.09 7.79 -5.41
C LEU A 64 1.67 7.86 -5.95
N GLU A 65 1.50 8.04 -7.26
CA GLU A 65 0.19 8.05 -7.91
C GLU A 65 -0.53 6.70 -7.75
N PHE A 66 0.17 5.59 -7.99
CA PHE A 66 -0.40 4.26 -7.82
C PHE A 66 -0.87 4.02 -6.37
N ILE A 67 0.00 4.30 -5.39
CA ILE A 67 -0.28 4.09 -3.98
C ILE A 67 -1.41 4.99 -3.49
N LYS A 68 -1.41 6.25 -3.91
CA LYS A 68 -2.49 7.19 -3.60
C LYS A 68 -3.83 6.67 -4.15
N GLY A 69 -3.86 6.23 -5.41
CA GLY A 69 -5.07 5.68 -6.01
C GLY A 69 -5.62 4.47 -5.26
N LYS A 70 -4.76 3.58 -4.77
CA LYS A 70 -5.19 2.44 -3.94
C LYS A 70 -5.78 2.85 -2.59
N LEU A 71 -5.25 3.91 -1.97
CA LEU A 71 -5.83 4.46 -0.75
C LEU A 71 -7.17 5.16 -1.02
N GLU A 72 -7.31 5.88 -2.13
CA GLU A 72 -8.57 6.51 -2.55
C GLU A 72 -9.65 5.45 -2.81
N GLU A 73 -9.34 4.40 -3.58
CA GLU A 73 -10.21 3.23 -3.78
C GLU A 73 -10.62 2.60 -2.44
N ALA A 74 -9.67 2.39 -1.53
CA ALA A 74 -9.98 1.84 -0.22
C ALA A 74 -10.91 2.76 0.56
N LEU A 75 -10.67 4.07 0.55
CA LEU A 75 -11.46 5.04 1.30
C LEU A 75 -12.91 5.10 0.80
N GLU A 76 -13.14 4.96 -0.50
CA GLU A 76 -14.48 4.85 -1.10
C GLU A 76 -15.21 3.58 -0.63
N ASP A 77 -14.48 2.48 -0.49
CA ASP A 77 -15.00 1.20 -0.01
C ASP A 77 -15.14 1.15 1.54
N MET A 78 -14.60 2.12 2.28
CA MET A 78 -14.71 2.21 3.75
C MET A 78 -16.05 2.80 4.22
N GLY A 79 -17.07 1.95 4.26
CA GLY A 79 -18.36 2.22 4.91
C GLY A 79 -18.32 2.15 6.44
N PRO A 80 -19.47 2.22 7.14
CA PRO A 80 -19.56 1.89 8.56
C PRO A 80 -19.21 0.42 8.78
N ILE A 81 -18.39 0.13 9.78
CA ILE A 81 -17.92 -1.23 10.03
C ILE A 81 -18.99 -2.08 10.74
N GLY A 82 -19.30 -3.24 10.16
CA GLY A 82 -20.25 -4.19 10.73
C GLY A 82 -19.64 -5.23 11.68
N GLU A 83 -20.51 -6.05 12.29
CA GLU A 83 -20.06 -7.25 13.01
C GLU A 83 -19.47 -8.31 12.08
N VAL A 84 -19.97 -8.36 10.85
CA VAL A 84 -19.53 -9.25 9.76
C VAL A 84 -18.92 -8.39 8.66
N ILE A 85 -17.81 -8.86 8.10
CA ILE A 85 -17.11 -8.14 7.05
C ILE A 85 -17.70 -8.48 5.70
N ASP A 86 -18.08 -7.44 4.95
CA ASP A 86 -18.54 -7.60 3.57
C ASP A 86 -17.38 -7.58 2.56
N GLU A 87 -17.70 -7.81 1.28
CA GLU A 87 -16.67 -7.85 0.23
C GLU A 87 -15.98 -6.49 0.00
N ARG A 88 -16.66 -5.36 0.28
CA ARG A 88 -16.10 -4.02 0.09
C ARG A 88 -15.12 -3.68 1.21
N GLU A 89 -15.50 -3.95 2.45
CA GLU A 89 -14.64 -3.79 3.62
C GLU A 89 -13.40 -4.70 3.52
N GLU A 90 -13.58 -5.96 3.07
CA GLU A 90 -12.46 -6.86 2.77
C GLU A 90 -11.52 -6.25 1.72
N LYS A 91 -12.06 -5.73 0.62
CA LYS A 91 -11.28 -5.07 -0.44
C LYS A 91 -10.54 -3.83 0.08
N ALA A 92 -11.19 -3.00 0.89
CA ALA A 92 -10.58 -1.82 1.50
C ALA A 92 -9.39 -2.19 2.39
N LEU A 93 -9.58 -3.15 3.31
CA LEU A 93 -8.54 -3.63 4.22
C LEU A 93 -7.34 -4.21 3.46
N ILE A 94 -7.61 -4.96 2.39
CA ILE A 94 -6.60 -5.52 1.51
C ILE A 94 -5.78 -4.41 0.82
N ASN A 95 -6.44 -3.40 0.23
CA ASN A 95 -5.77 -2.27 -0.42
C ASN A 95 -4.94 -1.46 0.58
N ILE A 96 -5.46 -1.22 1.78
CA ILE A 96 -4.75 -0.51 2.85
C ILE A 96 -3.50 -1.28 3.27
N LEU A 97 -3.60 -2.60 3.47
CA LEU A 97 -2.46 -3.44 3.82
C LEU A 97 -1.42 -3.46 2.69
N PHE A 98 -1.86 -3.57 1.44
CA PHE A 98 -0.98 -3.51 0.27
C PHE A 98 -0.13 -2.25 0.29
N VAL A 99 -0.79 -1.11 0.48
CA VAL A 99 -0.14 0.20 0.54
C VAL A 99 0.84 0.28 1.70
N ALA A 100 0.44 -0.13 2.91
CA ALA A 100 1.32 -0.10 4.08
C ALA A 100 2.59 -0.92 3.86
N LYS A 101 2.47 -2.12 3.27
CA LYS A 101 3.64 -2.95 2.90
C LYS A 101 4.51 -2.27 1.85
N ALA A 102 3.91 -1.74 0.79
CA ALA A 102 4.64 -1.07 -0.27
C ALA A 102 5.42 0.15 0.26
N LEU A 103 4.78 0.99 1.07
CA LEU A 103 5.41 2.14 1.72
C LEU A 103 6.54 1.72 2.67
N LYS A 104 6.32 0.67 3.48
CA LYS A 104 7.35 0.14 4.39
C LYS A 104 8.57 -0.42 3.65
N GLN A 105 8.37 -1.09 2.52
CA GLN A 105 9.49 -1.57 1.71
C GLN A 105 10.22 -0.40 1.07
N ARG A 106 9.48 0.55 0.49
CA ARG A 106 10.05 1.73 -0.15
C ARG A 106 10.75 2.67 0.84
N SER A 107 10.33 2.74 2.11
CA SER A 107 11.00 3.57 3.13
C SER A 107 12.41 3.09 3.47
N SER A 108 12.74 1.84 3.11
CA SER A 108 14.08 1.26 3.28
C SER A 108 14.94 1.39 2.02
N ASP A 109 14.40 1.92 0.92
CA ASP A 109 15.13 2.06 -0.34
C ASP A 109 16.04 3.29 -0.33
N ASP A 110 17.20 3.16 -0.99
CA ASP A 110 18.05 4.30 -1.31
C ASP A 110 17.49 5.07 -2.50
N PHE A 111 16.70 6.09 -2.19
CA PHE A 111 16.22 7.07 -3.15
C PHE A 111 17.36 7.94 -3.72
N LYS A 112 18.10 7.42 -4.69
CA LYS A 112 19.21 8.14 -5.33
C LYS A 112 18.76 9.19 -6.35
N ASP A 113 17.54 9.08 -6.86
CA ASP A 113 17.04 9.86 -8.00
C ASP A 113 15.90 10.84 -7.66
N ILE A 114 15.65 11.10 -6.38
CA ILE A 114 14.52 11.95 -5.97
C ILE A 114 14.94 13.42 -5.79
N VAL A 115 14.10 14.31 -6.29
CA VAL A 115 14.15 15.74 -5.95
C VAL A 115 13.41 15.97 -4.63
N GLY A 116 14.15 16.27 -3.57
CA GLY A 116 13.67 16.34 -2.18
C GLY A 116 14.73 15.82 -1.20
N ASP A 117 14.49 15.92 0.11
CA ASP A 117 15.32 15.22 1.10
C ASP A 117 14.88 13.75 1.16
N PRO A 118 15.74 12.78 0.78
CA PRO A 118 15.41 11.37 0.87
C PRO A 118 14.96 10.92 2.27
N ASP A 119 15.51 11.53 3.32
CA ASP A 119 15.21 11.14 4.70
C ASP A 119 13.80 11.59 5.11
N ASP A 120 13.35 12.76 4.65
CA ASP A 120 11.98 13.23 4.84
C ASP A 120 10.96 12.27 4.20
N ILE A 121 11.25 11.81 2.98
CA ILE A 121 10.35 10.90 2.25
C ILE A 121 10.29 9.54 2.93
N ARG A 122 11.45 9.00 3.34
CA ARG A 122 11.52 7.76 4.13
C ARG A 122 10.73 7.89 5.43
N GLY A 123 10.88 9.01 6.14
CA GLY A 123 10.15 9.31 7.36
C GLY A 123 8.64 9.33 7.16
N ILE A 124 8.15 9.98 6.09
CA ILE A 124 6.71 9.98 5.74
C ILE A 124 6.22 8.57 5.43
N PHE A 125 6.94 7.80 4.61
CA PHE A 125 6.55 6.44 4.25
C PHE A 125 6.54 5.50 5.46
N SER A 126 7.58 5.58 6.32
CA SER A 126 7.65 4.79 7.55
C SER A 126 6.50 5.13 8.48
N GLY A 127 6.28 6.42 8.76
CA GLY A 127 5.23 6.89 9.66
C GLY A 127 3.83 6.46 9.22
N ILE A 128 3.50 6.65 7.93
CA ILE A 128 2.22 6.18 7.38
C ILE A 128 2.08 4.66 7.53
N SER A 129 3.11 3.91 7.15
CA SER A 129 3.04 2.45 7.17
C SER A 129 2.87 1.91 8.59
N GLU A 130 3.62 2.45 9.56
CA GLU A 130 3.58 2.05 10.97
C GLU A 130 2.21 2.33 11.59
N GLU A 131 1.65 3.51 11.33
CA GLU A 131 0.34 3.89 11.87
C GLU A 131 -0.78 3.03 11.29
N ILE A 132 -0.76 2.75 9.98
CA ILE A 132 -1.70 1.81 9.36
C ILE A 132 -1.56 0.42 9.97
N PHE A 133 -0.34 -0.12 10.10
CA PHE A 133 -0.12 -1.43 10.70
C PHE A 133 -0.64 -1.50 12.13
N ALA A 134 -0.42 -0.45 12.93
CA ALA A 134 -0.91 -0.38 14.30
C ALA A 134 -2.45 -0.47 14.36
N TYR A 135 -3.17 0.29 13.54
CA TYR A 135 -4.64 0.23 13.53
C TYR A 135 -5.20 -1.05 12.94
N LEU A 136 -4.55 -1.64 11.93
CA LEU A 136 -4.92 -2.97 11.43
C LEU A 136 -4.73 -4.05 12.53
N GLU A 137 -3.63 -3.99 13.28
CA GLU A 137 -3.39 -4.89 14.41
C GLU A 137 -4.44 -4.71 15.52
N LEU A 138 -4.77 -3.46 15.87
CA LEU A 138 -5.82 -3.16 16.85
C LEU A 138 -7.18 -3.71 16.40
N LEU A 139 -7.59 -3.44 15.16
CA LEU A 139 -8.82 -3.99 14.57
C LEU A 139 -8.86 -5.52 14.65
N SER A 140 -7.73 -6.19 14.39
CA SER A 140 -7.64 -7.65 14.46
C SER A 140 -7.84 -8.23 15.85
N ARG A 141 -7.57 -7.45 16.89
CA ARG A 141 -7.67 -7.87 18.29
C ARG A 141 -8.97 -7.41 18.96
N SER A 142 -9.70 -6.47 18.35
CA SER A 142 -10.93 -5.92 18.90
C SER A 142 -12.04 -6.97 19.02
N LYS A 143 -12.44 -7.23 20.26
CA LYS A 143 -13.49 -8.22 20.56
C LYS A 143 -14.87 -7.60 20.52
N LYS A 144 -14.99 -6.32 20.88
CA LYS A 144 -16.27 -5.58 20.93
C LYS A 144 -16.46 -4.75 19.68
N ILE A 145 -17.71 -4.61 19.24
CA ILE A 145 -18.04 -3.79 18.06
C ILE A 145 -17.64 -2.32 18.25
N VAL A 146 -17.86 -1.75 19.43
CA VAL A 146 -17.49 -0.36 19.75
C VAL A 146 -15.98 -0.10 19.61
N GLU A 147 -15.15 -1.09 19.99
CA GLU A 147 -13.70 -0.99 19.81
C GLU A 147 -13.34 -1.05 18.32
N ARG A 148 -14.00 -1.92 17.54
CA ARG A 148 -13.80 -2.00 16.08
C ARG A 148 -14.19 -0.71 15.39
N GLU A 149 -15.36 -0.16 15.69
CA GLU A 149 -15.82 1.12 15.16
C GLU A 149 -14.82 2.23 15.42
N TYR A 150 -14.31 2.31 16.65
CA TYR A 150 -13.27 3.30 16.99
C TYR A 150 -12.00 3.12 16.14
N HIS A 151 -11.42 1.91 16.11
CA HIS A 151 -10.18 1.68 15.35
C HIS A 151 -10.38 1.78 13.84
N TRP A 152 -11.57 1.50 13.34
CA TRP A 152 -11.93 1.65 11.94
C TRP A 152 -11.99 3.11 11.51
N GLU A 153 -12.67 3.94 12.30
CA GLU A 153 -12.69 5.39 12.04
C GLU A 153 -11.29 5.99 12.16
N ARG A 154 -10.48 5.53 13.12
CA ARG A 154 -9.07 5.93 13.19
C ARG A 154 -8.28 5.51 11.97
N LEU A 155 -8.43 4.27 11.49
CA LEU A 155 -7.80 3.82 10.26
C LEU A 155 -8.22 4.68 9.07
N LYS A 156 -9.51 5.05 8.99
CA LYS A 156 -10.05 5.92 7.95
C LYS A 156 -9.43 7.32 7.99
N GLU A 157 -9.23 7.88 9.19
CA GLU A 157 -8.49 9.13 9.37
C GLU A 157 -7.03 9.02 8.93
N THR A 158 -6.34 7.94 9.30
CA THR A 158 -4.95 7.67 8.88
C THR A 158 -4.85 7.53 7.37
N VAL A 159 -5.80 6.85 6.70
CA VAL A 159 -5.86 6.74 5.23
C VAL A 159 -6.03 8.13 4.59
N LYS A 160 -6.93 8.97 5.10
CA LYS A 160 -7.10 10.36 4.62
C LYS A 160 -5.82 11.18 4.78
N PHE A 161 -5.16 11.06 5.93
CA PHE A 161 -3.90 11.73 6.19
C PHE A 161 -2.79 11.25 5.24
N ALA A 162 -2.70 9.94 5.00
CA ALA A 162 -1.77 9.34 4.06
C ALA A 162 -1.96 9.89 2.64
N ILE A 163 -3.20 9.89 2.13
CA ILE A 163 -3.53 10.46 0.81
C ILE A 163 -3.02 11.90 0.71
N LYS A 164 -3.36 12.75 1.68
CA LYS A 164 -2.94 14.16 1.69
C LYS A 164 -1.42 14.32 1.74
N SER A 165 -0.72 13.46 2.48
CA SER A 165 0.74 13.46 2.57
C SER A 165 1.39 13.10 1.24
N LEU A 166 0.87 12.09 0.55
CA LEU A 166 1.33 11.68 -0.78
C LEU A 166 1.06 12.77 -1.82
N GLU A 167 -0.10 13.43 -1.79
CA GLU A 167 -0.40 14.57 -2.68
C GLU A 167 0.61 15.72 -2.52
N ASN A 168 1.02 16.00 -1.29
CA ASN A 168 2.01 17.04 -1.02
C ASN A 168 3.38 16.67 -1.60
N LEU A 169 3.77 15.39 -1.53
CA LEU A 169 4.99 14.88 -2.16
C LEU A 169 4.94 15.00 -3.69
N ILE A 170 3.82 14.60 -4.30
CA ILE A 170 3.59 14.73 -5.76
C ILE A 170 3.74 16.21 -6.18
N LYS A 171 3.05 17.13 -5.49
CA LYS A 171 3.10 18.57 -5.78
C LYS A 171 4.51 19.17 -5.63
N LYS A 172 5.26 18.75 -4.60
CA LYS A 172 6.65 19.19 -4.41
C LYS A 172 7.54 18.72 -5.56
N GLY A 173 7.41 17.46 -5.97
CA GLY A 173 8.13 16.90 -7.12
C GLY A 173 7.84 17.63 -8.42
N SER A 174 6.57 17.95 -8.71
CA SER A 174 6.19 18.69 -9.92
C SER A 174 6.79 20.10 -9.96
N LYS A 175 6.72 20.86 -8.86
CA LYS A 175 7.25 22.24 -8.80
C LYS A 175 8.77 22.30 -9.03
N GLN A 176 9.52 21.33 -8.50
CA GLN A 176 10.96 21.30 -8.65
C GLN A 176 11.40 20.83 -10.05
N LYS A 177 10.62 19.97 -10.73
CA LYS A 177 10.83 19.65 -12.15
C LYS A 177 10.69 20.90 -13.03
N THR A 178 9.68 21.75 -12.79
CA THR A 178 9.50 23.01 -13.54
C THR A 178 10.68 23.97 -13.39
N LEU A 179 11.22 24.10 -12.18
CA LEU A 179 12.36 24.99 -11.89
C LEU A 179 13.69 24.52 -12.52
N LYS A 180 13.87 23.23 -12.78
CA LYS A 180 15.08 22.69 -13.44
C LYS A 180 15.10 22.86 -14.97
N ILE A 181 13.96 23.19 -15.57
CA ILE A 181 13.79 23.37 -17.03
C ILE A 181 13.80 24.87 -17.40
N SER A 182 13.86 25.76 -16.41
CA SER A 182 13.97 27.23 -16.55
C SER A 182 15.44 27.66 -16.50
#